data_AF-A0A558NN27-F1
#
_entry.id   AF-A0A558NN27-F1
#
_cell.length_a   1.000
_cell.length_b   1.000
_cell.length_c   1.000
_cell.angle_alpha   90.00
_cell.angle_beta   90.00
_cell.angle_gamma   90.00
#
_symmetry.space_group_name_H-M   'P 1'
#
loop_
_entity.id
_entity.type
_entity.pdbx_description
1 polymer ?
#
loop_
_entity_poly.entity_id
_entity_poly.type
_entity_poly.pdbx_seq_one_letter_code
_entity_poly.pdbx_strand_id
1 'polypeptide(L)'
;MISKSQSISVRLSEDDYAYLMAIRQNGALTQSDKVRELIAMAREAVGTESFARSFITASDSMAPYRARYKSPESDRSILNEAVFDLLTESAAIIQSQDSKACAADLERQLFPVVSDLLRRLLPPLLAQSGGTLLNNDLAEQLQQQLLTDFSHLNCANRKE
;
A
#
# COMPACT_ATOMS: atom_id res chain seq x y z
N MET A 1 -8.67 18.43 -10.41
CA MET A 1 -7.99 19.02 -11.59
C MET A 1 -7.08 17.95 -12.18
N ILE A 2 -7.52 17.30 -13.26
CA ILE A 2 -6.76 16.23 -13.93
C ILE A 2 -5.66 16.87 -14.77
N SER A 3 -4.45 16.33 -14.65
CA SER A 3 -3.16 16.84 -15.16
C SER A 3 -3.18 17.27 -16.63
N LYS A 4 -2.63 18.46 -16.91
CA LYS A 4 -2.29 18.94 -18.25
C LYS A 4 -1.42 17.91 -18.97
N SER A 5 -1.81 17.50 -20.17
CA SER A 5 -0.96 16.73 -21.09
C SER A 5 0.30 17.52 -21.43
N GLN A 6 1.43 17.21 -20.79
CA GLN A 6 2.72 17.77 -21.18
C GLN A 6 3.21 17.08 -22.46
N SER A 7 3.56 17.86 -23.48
CA SER A 7 4.23 17.35 -24.66
C SER A 7 5.70 17.09 -24.34
N ILE A 8 6.19 15.94 -24.77
CA ILE A 8 7.60 15.53 -24.64
C ILE A 8 8.18 15.30 -26.03
N SER A 9 9.46 15.65 -26.21
CA SER A 9 10.23 15.34 -27.41
C SER A 9 11.26 14.29 -27.06
N VAL A 10 11.26 13.17 -27.78
CA VAL A 10 12.14 12.02 -27.53
C VAL A 10 12.95 11.76 -28.80
N ARG A 11 14.25 11.51 -28.64
CA ARG A 11 15.12 11.08 -29.74
C ARG A 11 15.15 9.56 -29.76
N LEU A 12 14.85 8.98 -30.91
CA LEU A 12 14.87 7.55 -31.15
C LEU A 12 16.00 7.23 -32.14
N SER A 13 16.53 6.01 -32.06
CA SER A 13 17.36 5.49 -33.15
C SER A 13 16.51 5.32 -34.42
N GLU A 14 17.16 5.20 -35.57
CA GLU A 14 16.47 4.99 -36.85
C GLU A 14 15.64 3.70 -36.83
N ASP A 15 16.20 2.63 -36.24
CA ASP A 15 15.54 1.34 -36.07
C ASP A 15 14.33 1.42 -35.13
N ASP A 16 14.46 2.11 -34.00
CA ASP A 16 13.35 2.27 -33.03
C ASP A 16 12.21 3.12 -33.62
N TYR A 17 12.55 4.12 -34.44
CA TYR A 17 11.57 4.93 -35.15
C TYR A 17 10.82 4.10 -36.19
N ALA A 18 11.53 3.29 -36.97
CA ALA A 18 10.92 2.38 -37.94
C ALA A 18 10.00 1.38 -37.26
N TYR A 19 10.43 0.81 -36.13
CA TYR A 19 9.62 -0.08 -35.31
C TYR A 19 8.35 0.61 -34.79
N LEU A 20 8.47 1.81 -34.21
CA LEU A 20 7.32 2.60 -33.75
C LEU A 20 6.31 2.86 -34.89
N MET A 21 6.79 3.12 -36.11
CA MET A 21 5.91 3.37 -37.25
C MET A 21 5.19 2.11 -37.74
N ALA A 22 5.77 0.93 -37.54
CA ALA A 22 5.19 -0.35 -37.92
C ALA A 22 4.00 -0.77 -37.01
N ILE A 23 3.89 -0.21 -35.80
CA ILE A 23 2.78 -0.51 -34.88
C ILE A 23 1.46 0.01 -35.45
N ARG A 24 0.45 -0.88 -35.52
CA ARG A 24 -0.91 -0.60 -36.00
C ARG A 24 -2.01 -1.14 -35.06
N GLN A 25 -1.65 -1.49 -33.84
CA GLN A 25 -2.60 -2.07 -32.89
C GLN A 25 -3.57 -0.99 -32.35
N ASN A 26 -4.76 -1.43 -31.94
CA ASN A 26 -5.82 -0.64 -31.29
C ASN A 26 -6.18 0.73 -31.89
N GLY A 27 -5.98 0.93 -33.19
CA GLY A 27 -6.35 2.18 -33.87
C GLY A 27 -5.42 3.37 -33.58
N ALA A 28 -4.20 3.14 -33.08
CA ALA A 28 -3.21 4.19 -32.87
C ALA A 28 -2.72 4.77 -34.21
N LEU A 29 -3.25 5.93 -34.59
CA LEU A 29 -2.96 6.59 -35.87
C LEU A 29 -1.79 7.58 -35.78
N THR A 30 -1.67 8.30 -34.66
CA THR A 30 -0.63 9.32 -34.49
C THR A 30 0.59 8.76 -33.75
N GLN A 31 1.77 9.37 -33.94
CA GLN A 31 3.00 8.98 -33.25
C GLN A 31 2.82 8.99 -31.72
N SER A 32 2.12 10.00 -31.20
CA SER A 32 1.80 10.12 -29.77
C SER A 32 0.88 9.01 -29.26
N ASP A 33 -0.03 8.51 -30.08
CA ASP A 33 -0.91 7.39 -29.72
C ASP A 33 -0.15 6.08 -29.70
N LYS A 34 0.75 5.87 -30.66
CA LYS A 34 1.62 4.68 -30.70
C LYS A 34 2.59 4.64 -29.53
N VAL A 35 3.15 5.78 -29.13
CA VAL A 35 3.97 5.88 -27.92
C VAL A 35 3.14 5.60 -26.67
N ARG A 36 1.90 6.13 -26.58
CA ARG A 36 1.00 5.82 -25.46
C ARG A 36 0.66 4.33 -25.39
N GLU A 37 0.45 3.70 -26.54
CA GLU A 37 0.16 2.27 -26.63
C GLU A 37 1.38 1.43 -26.23
N LEU A 38 2.58 1.75 -26.71
CA LEU A 38 3.82 1.10 -26.26
C LEU A 38 4.04 1.24 -24.76
N ILE A 39 3.74 2.41 -24.19
CA ILE A 39 3.78 2.60 -22.75
C ILE A 39 2.73 1.71 -22.07
N ALA A 40 1.51 1.63 -22.59
CA ALA A 40 0.48 0.74 -22.04
C ALA A 40 0.89 -0.74 -22.10
N MET A 41 1.41 -1.20 -23.25
CA MET A 41 1.91 -2.56 -23.44
C MET A 41 3.13 -2.86 -22.57
N ALA A 42 4.08 -1.93 -22.45
CA ALA A 42 5.21 -2.08 -21.53
C ALA A 42 4.74 -2.12 -20.08
N ARG A 43 3.70 -1.34 -19.74
CA ARG A 43 3.07 -1.36 -18.43
C ARG A 43 2.35 -2.68 -18.13
N GLU A 44 1.80 -3.35 -19.14
CA GLU A 44 1.20 -4.69 -19.02
C GLU A 44 2.26 -5.79 -19.00
N ALA A 45 3.32 -5.67 -19.82
CA ALA A 45 4.37 -6.66 -19.98
C ALA A 45 5.38 -6.71 -18.80
N VAL A 46 5.56 -5.60 -18.07
CA VAL A 46 6.49 -5.51 -16.93
C VAL A 46 5.87 -6.00 -15.62
N GLY A 47 4.62 -6.47 -15.62
CA GLY A 47 4.00 -7.12 -14.47
C GLY A 47 3.86 -6.22 -13.22
N THR A 48 3.29 -6.78 -12.15
CA THR A 48 3.08 -6.15 -10.84
C THR A 48 4.36 -6.05 -10.00
N GLU A 49 5.55 -6.22 -10.61
CA GLU A 49 6.84 -6.33 -9.91
C GLU A 49 7.31 -5.03 -9.23
N SER A 50 6.56 -3.93 -9.37
CA SER A 50 6.84 -2.68 -8.67
C SER A 50 5.86 -2.48 -7.52
N PHE A 51 6.37 -2.46 -6.29
CA PHE A 51 5.60 -2.18 -5.07
C PHE A 51 4.67 -0.96 -5.20
N ALA A 52 5.14 0.12 -5.82
CA ALA A 52 4.34 1.34 -6.00
C ALA A 52 3.06 1.09 -6.82
N ARG A 53 3.11 0.21 -7.83
CA ARG A 53 1.95 -0.15 -8.64
C ARG A 53 1.01 -1.07 -7.89
N SER A 54 1.55 -2.10 -7.27
CA SER A 54 0.79 -3.03 -6.44
C SER A 54 0.06 -2.29 -5.31
N PHE A 55 0.71 -1.27 -4.73
CA PHE A 55 0.09 -0.38 -3.74
C PHE A 55 -1.03 0.48 -4.32
N ILE A 56 -0.86 1.08 -5.50
CA ILE A 56 -1.93 1.85 -6.17
C ILE A 56 -3.13 0.94 -6.46
N THR A 57 -2.90 -0.23 -7.06
CA THR A 57 -3.96 -1.18 -7.41
C THR A 57 -4.68 -1.71 -6.17
N ALA A 58 -3.94 -2.05 -5.10
CA ALA A 58 -4.53 -2.45 -3.83
C ALA A 58 -5.33 -1.30 -3.19
N SER A 59 -4.81 -0.06 -3.25
CA SER A 59 -5.47 1.13 -2.73
C SER A 59 -6.78 1.43 -3.45
N ASP A 60 -6.77 1.37 -4.79
CA ASP A 60 -7.95 1.58 -5.62
C ASP A 60 -9.04 0.53 -5.33
N SER A 61 -8.63 -0.71 -5.08
CA SER A 61 -9.54 -1.78 -4.68
C SER A 61 -10.17 -1.54 -3.30
N MET A 62 -9.44 -0.90 -2.38
CA MET A 62 -9.91 -0.60 -1.02
C MET A 62 -10.68 0.74 -0.93
N ALA A 63 -10.53 1.63 -1.89
CA ALA A 63 -11.18 2.95 -1.93
C ALA A 63 -12.71 2.94 -1.72
N PRO A 64 -13.52 2.07 -2.37
CA PRO A 64 -14.96 2.06 -2.16
C PRO A 64 -15.35 1.64 -0.74
N TYR A 65 -14.60 0.73 -0.13
CA TYR A 65 -14.82 0.31 1.26
C TYR A 65 -14.49 1.47 2.20
N ARG A 66 -13.33 2.12 2.03
CA ARG A 66 -12.97 3.30 2.82
C ARG A 66 -14.04 4.40 2.73
N ALA A 67 -14.57 4.65 1.53
CA ALA A 67 -15.64 5.64 1.34
C ALA A 67 -16.93 5.25 2.07
N ARG A 68 -17.32 3.96 2.03
CA ARG A 68 -18.53 3.45 2.70
C ARG A 68 -18.46 3.56 4.22
N TYR A 69 -17.29 3.34 4.82
CA TYR A 69 -17.09 3.38 6.28
C TYR A 69 -16.68 4.75 6.79
N LYS A 70 -16.62 5.76 5.91
CA LYS A 70 -16.41 7.17 6.24
C LYS A 70 -17.76 7.86 6.35
N SER A 71 -18.62 7.41 7.26
CA SER A 71 -19.91 8.05 7.51
C SER A 71 -19.72 9.42 8.14
N PRO A 72 -20.47 10.46 7.73
CA PRO A 72 -20.37 11.81 8.28
C PRO A 72 -20.89 11.92 9.73
N GLU A 73 -21.68 10.95 10.20
CA GLU A 73 -22.31 10.97 11.54
C GLU A 73 -21.59 10.11 12.59
N SER A 74 -20.57 9.35 12.19
CA SER A 74 -19.79 8.47 13.07
C SER A 74 -18.34 8.95 13.06
N ASP A 75 -17.75 9.11 14.24
CA ASP A 75 -16.30 9.29 14.36
C ASP A 75 -15.56 8.20 13.56
N ARG A 76 -14.44 8.59 12.94
CA ARG A 76 -13.64 7.66 12.15
C ARG A 76 -13.11 6.55 13.05
N SER A 77 -13.51 5.32 12.76
CA SER A 77 -13.00 4.16 13.48
C SER A 77 -11.53 3.93 13.13
N ILE A 78 -10.66 4.12 14.11
CA ILE A 78 -9.22 3.84 14.00
C ILE A 78 -8.98 2.37 13.64
N LEU A 79 -9.82 1.46 14.14
CA LEU A 79 -9.72 0.04 13.86
C LEU A 79 -9.97 -0.24 12.36
N ASN A 80 -11.02 0.35 11.80
CA ASN A 80 -11.32 0.17 10.38
C ASN A 80 -10.20 0.76 9.50
N GLU A 81 -9.69 1.95 9.82
CA GLU A 81 -8.58 2.55 9.06
C GLU A 81 -7.30 1.70 9.14
N ALA A 82 -6.91 1.25 10.33
CA ALA A 82 -5.72 0.42 10.51
C ALA A 82 -5.82 -0.93 9.78
N VAL A 83 -7.00 -1.56 9.77
CA VAL A 83 -7.23 -2.82 9.02
C VAL A 83 -7.20 -2.57 7.51
N PHE A 84 -7.77 -1.47 7.02
CA PHE A 84 -7.70 -1.15 5.59
C PHE A 84 -6.27 -0.85 5.14
N ASP A 85 -5.46 -0.18 5.97
CA ASP A 85 -4.04 0.06 5.69
C ASP A 85 -3.27 -1.26 5.63
N LEU A 86 -3.44 -2.15 6.62
CA LEU A 86 -2.84 -3.50 6.62
C LEU A 86 -3.16 -4.27 5.34
N LEU A 87 -4.44 -4.34 4.95
CA LEU A 87 -4.85 -5.09 3.76
C LEU A 87 -4.25 -4.51 2.48
N THR A 88 -4.19 -3.18 2.39
CA THR A 88 -3.62 -2.47 1.23
C THR A 88 -2.12 -2.76 1.11
N GLU A 89 -1.37 -2.58 2.19
CA GLU A 89 0.08 -2.77 2.22
C GLU A 89 0.47 -4.24 2.05
N SER A 90 -0.23 -5.16 2.71
CA SER A 90 0.04 -6.60 2.58
C SER A 90 -0.22 -7.09 1.16
N ALA A 91 -1.32 -6.67 0.54
CA ALA A 91 -1.62 -7.00 -0.84
C ALA A 91 -0.56 -6.44 -1.79
N ALA A 92 -0.09 -5.21 -1.54
CA ALA A 92 0.96 -4.58 -2.33
C ALA A 92 2.28 -5.36 -2.26
N ILE A 93 2.71 -5.72 -1.04
CA ILE A 93 3.93 -6.50 -0.77
C ILE A 93 3.86 -7.84 -1.50
N ILE A 94 2.77 -8.58 -1.34
CA ILE A 94 2.59 -9.91 -1.93
C ILE A 94 2.60 -9.84 -3.46
N GLN A 95 1.87 -8.88 -4.05
CA GLN A 95 1.78 -8.74 -5.51
C GLN A 95 3.07 -8.21 -6.15
N SER A 96 3.92 -7.54 -5.37
CA SER A 96 5.23 -7.04 -5.81
C SER A 96 6.36 -8.04 -5.66
N GLN A 97 6.12 -9.22 -5.07
CA GLN A 97 7.15 -10.25 -5.01
C GLN A 97 7.44 -10.81 -6.40
N ASP A 98 8.73 -10.91 -6.74
CA ASP A 98 9.17 -11.75 -7.84
C ASP A 98 8.92 -13.22 -7.48
N SER A 99 8.63 -14.04 -8.48
CA SER A 99 8.55 -15.51 -8.44
C SER A 99 9.71 -16.21 -7.71
N LYS A 100 10.85 -15.53 -7.53
CA LYS A 100 12.05 -16.03 -6.85
C LYS A 100 12.17 -15.60 -5.38
N ALA A 101 11.25 -14.78 -4.87
CA ALA A 101 11.29 -14.31 -3.50
C ALA A 101 11.13 -15.46 -2.50
N CYS A 102 11.98 -15.48 -1.47
CA CYS A 102 11.92 -16.49 -0.41
C CYS A 102 10.87 -16.09 0.64
N ALA A 103 10.26 -17.08 1.31
CA ALA A 103 9.31 -16.84 2.40
C ALA A 103 9.85 -15.92 3.51
N ALA A 104 11.16 -15.98 3.78
CA ALA A 104 11.84 -15.12 4.75
C ALA A 104 11.86 -13.64 4.35
N ASP A 105 11.89 -13.33 3.05
CA ASP A 105 11.88 -11.94 2.56
C ASP A 105 10.47 -11.34 2.65
N LEU A 106 9.45 -12.16 2.37
CA LEU A 106 8.05 -11.78 2.58
C LEU A 106 7.78 -11.50 4.08
N GLU A 107 8.26 -12.37 4.98
CA GLU A 107 8.11 -12.17 6.41
C GLU A 107 8.77 -10.88 6.89
N ARG A 108 10.01 -10.61 6.45
CA ARG A 108 10.73 -9.36 6.77
C ARG A 108 9.98 -8.12 6.30
N GLN A 109 9.34 -8.17 5.14
CA GLN A 109 8.59 -7.04 4.58
C GLN A 109 7.22 -6.85 5.23
N LEU A 110 6.54 -7.93 5.63
CA LEU A 110 5.25 -7.88 6.32
C LEU A 110 5.38 -7.50 7.80
N PHE A 111 6.49 -7.85 8.46
CA PHE A 111 6.73 -7.56 9.87
C PHE A 111 6.48 -6.10 10.27
N PRO A 112 7.02 -5.07 9.58
CA PRO A 112 6.73 -3.67 9.93
C PRO A 112 5.26 -3.29 9.79
N VAL A 113 4.54 -3.85 8.80
CA VAL A 113 3.11 -3.57 8.58
C VAL A 113 2.27 -4.13 9.73
N VAL A 114 2.55 -5.37 10.14
CA VAL A 114 1.88 -6.00 11.29
C VAL A 114 2.23 -5.27 12.59
N SER A 115 3.49 -4.85 12.75
CA SER A 115 3.90 -4.06 13.91
C SER A 115 3.18 -2.72 14.00
N ASP A 116 2.97 -2.04 12.87
CA ASP A 116 2.24 -0.77 12.83
C ASP A 116 0.76 -0.96 13.16
N LEU A 117 0.13 -2.02 12.62
CA LEU A 117 -1.24 -2.41 13.00
C LEU A 117 -1.36 -2.58 14.52
N LEU A 118 -0.48 -3.39 15.12
CA LEU A 118 -0.49 -3.63 16.57
C LEU A 118 -0.33 -2.33 17.34
N ARG A 119 0.56 -1.44 16.90
CA ARG A 119 0.78 -0.12 17.52
C ARG A 119 -0.47 0.76 17.47
N ARG A 120 -1.24 0.72 16.39
CA ARG A 120 -2.49 1.49 16.24
C ARG A 120 -3.68 0.88 16.98
N LEU A 121 -3.72 -0.46 17.10
CA LEU A 121 -4.80 -1.19 17.76
C LEU A 121 -4.63 -1.33 19.28
N LEU A 122 -3.40 -1.34 19.78
CA LEU A 122 -3.12 -1.47 21.21
C LEU A 122 -3.83 -0.41 22.06
N PRO A 123 -3.74 0.88 21.73
CA PRO A 123 -4.39 1.93 22.52
C PRO A 123 -5.92 1.77 22.66
N PRO A 124 -6.73 1.56 21.58
CA PRO A 124 -8.17 1.38 21.72
C PRO A 124 -8.56 0.06 22.40
N LEU A 125 -7.79 -1.02 22.20
CA LEU A 125 -8.02 -2.31 22.86
C LEU A 125 -7.87 -2.21 24.39
N LEU A 126 -6.90 -1.42 24.86
CA LEU A 126 -6.67 -1.23 26.30
C LEU A 126 -7.63 -0.23 26.94
N ALA A 127 -8.03 0.80 26.19
CA ALA A 127 -8.97 1.79 26.66
C ALA A 127 -10.41 1.24 26.83
N GLN A 128 -10.69 0.02 26.34
CA GLN A 128 -12.05 -0.55 26.22
C GLN A 128 -13.04 0.39 25.51
N SER A 129 -12.55 1.44 24.84
CA SER A 129 -13.33 2.37 24.07
C SER A 129 -13.45 1.80 22.68
N GLY A 130 -14.69 1.58 22.24
CA GLY A 130 -15.01 1.04 20.92
C GLY A 130 -14.65 2.00 19.78
N GLY A 131 -13.36 2.26 19.56
CA GLY A 131 -12.84 2.85 18.33
C GLY A 131 -12.82 4.38 18.25
N THR A 132 -13.03 5.12 19.35
CA THR A 132 -12.96 6.59 19.35
C THR A 132 -11.60 7.11 19.84
N LEU A 133 -11.11 8.15 19.16
CA LEU A 133 -9.81 8.81 19.32
C LEU A 133 -9.31 8.85 20.77
N LEU A 134 -8.13 8.27 21.01
CA LEU A 134 -7.41 8.48 22.26
C LEU A 134 -6.82 9.89 22.27
N ASN A 135 -7.07 10.59 23.36
CA ASN A 135 -6.31 11.78 23.71
C ASN A 135 -4.82 11.40 23.84
N ASN A 136 -3.89 12.22 23.34
CA ASN A 136 -2.46 11.89 23.31
C ASN A 136 -1.90 11.54 24.71
N ASP A 137 -2.40 12.19 25.76
CA ASP A 137 -2.01 11.91 27.15
C ASP A 137 -2.42 10.50 27.62
N LEU A 138 -3.55 10.00 27.14
CA LEU A 138 -4.06 8.66 27.42
C LEU A 138 -3.26 7.60 26.66
N ALA A 139 -2.81 7.92 25.45
CA ALA A 139 -1.96 7.05 24.65
C ALA A 139 -0.57 6.85 25.30
N GLU A 140 0.03 7.91 25.85
CA GLU A 140 1.32 7.81 26.56
C GLU A 140 1.22 6.98 27.86
N GLN A 141 0.16 7.18 28.64
CA GLN A 141 -0.07 6.39 29.86
C GLN A 141 -0.29 4.89 29.57
N LEU A 142 -1.08 4.58 28.54
CA LEU A 142 -1.34 3.19 28.15
C LEU A 142 -0.11 2.52 27.52
N GLN A 143 0.73 3.26 26.79
CA GLN A 143 2.01 2.76 26.30
C GLN A 143 2.94 2.38 27.46
N GLN A 144 2.98 3.18 28.53
CA GLN A 144 3.74 2.86 29.74
C GLN A 144 3.19 1.62 30.46
N GLN A 145 1.86 1.49 30.56
CA GLN A 145 1.24 0.29 31.15
C GLN A 145 1.57 -0.98 30.36
N LEU A 146 1.48 -0.95 29.03
CA LEU A 146 1.87 -2.09 28.20
C LEU A 146 3.32 -2.46 28.33
N LEU A 147 4.23 -1.48 28.30
CA LEU A 147 5.65 -1.74 28.50
C LEU A 147 5.90 -2.39 29.86
N THR A 148 5.13 -1.99 30.88
CA THR A 148 5.16 -2.59 32.21
C THR A 148 4.64 -4.03 32.16
N ASP A 149 3.48 -4.29 31.56
CA ASP A 149 2.87 -5.63 31.46
C ASP A 149 3.73 -6.60 30.62
N PHE A 150 4.28 -6.13 29.50
CA PHE A 150 5.26 -6.89 28.70
C PHE A 150 6.55 -7.14 29.47
N SER A 151 7.03 -6.18 30.27
CA SER A 151 8.20 -6.40 31.13
C SER A 151 7.92 -7.46 32.20
N HIS A 152 6.71 -7.52 32.75
CA HIS A 152 6.30 -8.55 33.69
C HIS A 152 6.23 -9.94 33.04
N LEU A 153 5.72 -10.04 31.81
CA LEU A 153 5.75 -11.28 31.03
C LEU A 153 7.18 -11.74 30.69
N ASN A 154 8.08 -10.80 30.38
CA ASN A 154 9.47 -11.09 30.07
C ASN A 154 10.28 -11.49 31.33
N CYS A 155 9.93 -10.93 32.50
CA CYS A 155 10.50 -11.32 33.79
C CYS A 155 9.96 -12.67 34.30
N ALA A 156 8.71 -13.03 33.97
CA ALA A 156 8.16 -14.34 34.27
C ALA A 156 8.87 -15.48 33.49
N ASN A 157 9.29 -15.20 32.25
CA ASN A 157 10.02 -16.16 31.40
C ASN A 157 11.54 -16.24 31.67
N ARG A 158 12.10 -15.43 32.59
CA ARG A 158 13.54 -15.45 32.95
C ARG A 158 13.85 -16.22 34.23
N LYS A 159 12.87 -16.91 34.84
CA LYS A 159 13.09 -17.83 35.95
C LYS A 159 13.19 -19.27 35.44
N GLU A 160 14.32 -19.60 34.82
CA GLU A 160 14.85 -20.96 34.74
C GLU A 160 16.35 -20.92 35.02
#